data_AF-A0A126NV26-F1
#
_entry.id   AF-A0A126NV26-F1
#
_cell.length_a   1.000
_cell.length_b   1.000
_cell.length_c   1.000
_cell.angle_alpha   90.00
_cell.angle_beta   90.00
_cell.angle_gamma   90.00
#
_symmetry.space_group_name_H-M   'P 1'
#
loop_
_entity.id
_entity.type
_entity.pdbx_description
1 polymer ?
#
loop_
_entity_poly.entity_id
_entity_poly.type
_entity_poly.pdbx_seq_one_letter_code
_entity_poly.pdbx_strand_id
1 'polypeptide(L)'
;MVTLTISMPDHHKRWIDTQIEQGSIASTSDYVSELIRQDRQRRDVFEYSLEDLQRLVAEADAGGISDETIPGILARAKAAAKIRSDVA
;
A
#
# COMPACT_ATOMS: atom_id res chain seq x y z
N MET A 1 9.97 -24.58 -11.53
CA MET A 1 9.58 -23.40 -12.34
C MET A 1 8.26 -23.73 -13.02
N VAL A 2 7.30 -22.82 -13.01
CA VAL A 2 6.02 -22.97 -13.73
C VAL A 2 6.10 -22.07 -14.96
N THR A 3 5.67 -22.58 -16.12
CA THR A 3 5.64 -21.80 -17.37
C THR A 3 4.26 -21.21 -17.57
N LEU A 4 4.19 -19.89 -17.75
CA LEU A 4 2.96 -19.15 -18.03
C LEU A 4 3.13 -18.44 -19.38
N THR A 5 2.22 -18.68 -20.32
CA THR A 5 2.20 -17.95 -21.61
C THR A 5 1.28 -16.74 -21.48
N ILE A 6 1.81 -15.55 -21.77
CA ILE A 6 1.09 -14.27 -21.65
C ILE A 6 1.18 -13.52 -22.97
N SER A 7 0.07 -12.97 -23.44
CA SER A 7 0.06 -12.03 -24.56
C SER A 7 0.22 -10.60 -24.03
N MET A 8 1.10 -9.82 -24.64
CA MET A 8 1.29 -8.42 -24.30
C MET A 8 1.57 -7.57 -25.55
N PRO A 9 1.25 -6.27 -25.52
CA PRO A 9 1.61 -5.36 -26.60
C PRO A 9 3.12 -5.31 -26.87
N ASP A 10 3.51 -5.19 -28.14
CA ASP A 10 4.91 -5.15 -28.58
C ASP A 10 5.76 -4.06 -27.89
N HIS A 11 5.14 -2.94 -27.53
CA HIS A 11 5.86 -1.86 -26.86
C HIS A 11 6.27 -2.23 -25.43
N HIS A 12 5.48 -3.05 -24.72
CA HIS A 12 5.86 -3.56 -23.41
C HIS A 12 7.03 -4.53 -23.50
N LYS A 13 7.00 -5.46 -24.48
CA LYS A 13 8.11 -6.39 -24.69
C LYS A 13 9.41 -5.64 -24.97
N ARG A 14 9.38 -4.66 -25.90
CA ARG A 14 10.56 -3.85 -26.24
C ARG A 14 11.14 -3.13 -25.03
N TRP A 15 10.28 -2.58 -24.17
CA TRP A 15 10.74 -1.92 -22.95
C TRP A 15 11.45 -2.90 -22.01
N ILE A 16 10.92 -4.12 -21.83
CA ILE A 16 11.55 -5.17 -21.02
C ILE A 16 12.89 -5.60 -21.64
N ASP A 17 12.94 -5.78 -22.96
CA ASP A 17 14.18 -6.15 -23.67
C ASP A 17 15.27 -5.09 -23.44
N THR A 18 14.94 -3.79 -23.47
CA THR A 18 15.88 -2.72 -23.15
C THR A 18 16.40 -2.79 -21.70
N GLN A 19 15.57 -3.19 -20.74
CA GLN A 19 16.01 -3.38 -19.35
C GLN A 19 16.97 -4.58 -19.19
N ILE A 20 16.79 -5.62 -20.02
CA ILE A 20 17.69 -6.78 -20.08
C ILE A 20 19.03 -6.39 -20.70
N GLU A 21 19.02 -5.64 -21.80
CA GLU A 21 20.24 -5.14 -22.46
C GLU A 21 21.08 -4.23 -21.54
N GLN A 22 20.41 -3.46 -20.67
CA GLN A 22 21.06 -2.63 -19.65
C GLN A 22 21.65 -3.43 -18.49
N GLY A 23 21.51 -4.76 -18.49
CA GLY A 23 22.01 -5.67 -17.45
C GLY A 23 21.27 -5.58 -16.12
N SER A 24 20.15 -4.85 -16.06
CA SER A 24 19.37 -4.68 -14.84
C SER A 24 18.49 -5.90 -14.54
N ILE A 25 18.19 -6.72 -15.55
CA ILE A 25 17.31 -7.89 -15.45
C ILE A 25 17.83 -9.02 -16.34
N ALA A 26 17.83 -10.26 -15.85
CA ALA A 26 18.37 -11.41 -16.58
C ALA A 26 17.46 -11.95 -17.70
N SER A 27 16.13 -11.87 -17.53
CA SER A 27 15.16 -12.32 -18.54
C SER A 27 13.78 -11.69 -18.35
N THR A 28 12.92 -11.82 -19.36
CA THR A 28 11.51 -11.40 -19.27
C THR A 28 10.77 -12.14 -18.16
N SER A 29 11.05 -13.44 -17.99
CA SER A 29 10.45 -14.25 -16.93
C SER A 29 10.86 -13.78 -15.54
N ASP A 30 12.11 -13.35 -15.38
CA ASP A 30 12.61 -12.81 -14.12
C ASP A 30 11.97 -11.45 -13.82
N TYR A 31 11.81 -10.60 -14.84
CA TYR A 31 11.08 -9.34 -14.67
C TYR A 31 9.65 -9.56 -14.17
N VAL A 32 8.92 -10.48 -14.80
CA VAL A 32 7.52 -10.76 -14.42
C VAL A 32 7.45 -11.36 -13.02
N SER A 33 8.37 -12.26 -12.67
CA SER A 33 8.44 -12.85 -11.34
C SER A 33 8.71 -11.80 -10.26
N GLU A 34 9.64 -10.88 -10.53
CA GLU A 34 9.94 -9.76 -9.65
C GLU A 34 8.77 -8.78 -9.54
N LEU A 35 8.07 -8.49 -10.64
CA LEU A 35 6.87 -7.66 -10.64
C LEU A 35 5.76 -8.26 -9.78
N ILE A 36 5.53 -9.58 -9.87
CA ILE A 36 4.57 -10.29 -9.02
C ILE A 36 5.00 -10.25 -7.56
N ARG A 37 6.30 -10.41 -7.28
CA ARG A 37 6.84 -10.31 -5.91
C ARG A 37 6.61 -8.91 -5.33
N GLN A 38 6.85 -7.86 -6.11
CA GLN A 38 6.60 -6.48 -5.69
C GLN A 38 5.11 -6.19 -5.52
N ASP A 39 4.25 -6.71 -6.40
CA ASP A 39 2.79 -6.58 -6.27
C ASP A 39 2.29 -7.26 -5.01
N ARG A 40 2.74 -8.49 -4.73
CA ARG A 40 2.44 -9.20 -3.49
C ARG A 40 2.97 -8.47 -2.27
N GLN A 41 4.22 -8.03 -2.29
CA GLN A 41 4.79 -7.27 -1.18
C GLN A 41 4.01 -5.98 -0.93
N ARG A 42 3.59 -5.26 -1.97
CA ARG A 42 2.72 -4.09 -1.80
C ARG A 42 1.40 -4.47 -1.16
N ARG A 43 0.76 -5.56 -1.59
CA ARG A 43 -0.52 -6.01 -1.01
C ARG A 43 -0.38 -6.55 0.42
N ASP A 44 0.73 -7.21 0.73
CA ASP A 44 0.96 -7.91 2.01
C ASP A 44 1.59 -6.99 3.07
N VAL A 45 2.36 -5.96 2.69
CA VAL A 45 3.02 -5.02 3.63
C VAL A 45 2.05 -3.97 4.17
N PHE A 46 1.02 -3.60 3.42
CA PHE A 46 -0.01 -2.72 3.94
C PHE A 46 -1.06 -3.56 4.69
N GLU A 47 -0.97 -3.57 6.02
CA GLU A 47 -1.99 -4.14 6.93
C GLU A 47 -3.40 -3.56 6.65
N TYR A 48 -3.44 -2.38 6.03
CA TYR A 48 -4.62 -1.76 5.42
C TYR A 48 -4.49 -1.79 3.91
N SER A 49 -5.48 -2.29 3.18
CA SER A 49 -5.45 -2.22 1.72
C SER A 49 -5.40 -0.75 1.25
N LEU A 50 -4.94 -0.51 0.02
CA LEU A 50 -4.97 0.83 -0.57
C LEU A 50 -6.39 1.43 -0.53
N GLU A 51 -7.41 0.60 -0.72
CA GLU A 51 -8.82 0.99 -0.62
C GLU A 51 -9.21 1.40 0.81
N ASP A 52 -8.71 0.69 1.83
CA ASP A 52 -8.96 1.05 3.23
C ASP A 52 -8.32 2.40 3.58
N LEU A 53 -7.08 2.63 3.13
CA LEU A 53 -6.40 3.91 3.33
C LEU A 53 -7.13 5.05 2.61
N GLN A 54 -7.56 4.84 1.37
CA GLN A 54 -8.36 5.82 0.62
C GLN A 54 -9.68 6.14 1.32
N ARG A 55 -10.36 5.13 1.88
CA ARG A 55 -11.58 5.33 2.68
C ARG A 55 -11.31 6.16 3.92
N LEU A 56 -10.25 5.85 4.67
CA LEU A 56 -9.87 6.60 5.88
C LEU A 56 -9.55 8.07 5.57
N VAL A 57 -8.85 8.33 4.47
CA VAL A 57 -8.57 9.70 4.03
C VAL A 57 -9.86 10.43 3.62
N ALA A 58 -10.74 9.77 2.87
CA ALA A 58 -12.01 10.37 2.47
C ALA A 58 -12.91 10.69 3.69
N GLU A 59 -12.90 9.83 4.71
CA GLU A 59 -13.60 10.08 5.97
C GLU A 59 -13.00 11.27 6.74
N ALA A 60 -11.67 11.38 6.79
CA ALA A 60 -10.98 12.50 7.41
C ALA A 60 -11.25 13.82 6.69
N ASP A 61 -11.21 13.83 5.36
CA ASP A 61 -11.51 15.00 4.53
C ASP A 61 -12.97 15.46 4.71
N ALA A 62 -13.92 14.50 4.79
CA ALA A 62 -15.32 14.80 5.06
C ALA A 62 -15.55 15.31 6.50
N GLY A 63 -14.72 14.87 7.45
CA GLY A 63 -14.77 15.28 8.86
C GLY A 63 -14.30 16.72 9.12
N GLY A 64 -13.59 17.33 8.15
CA GLY A 64 -13.08 18.68 8.27
C GLY A 64 -11.92 18.84 9.26
N ILE A 65 -11.37 20.05 9.33
CA ILE A 65 -10.23 20.36 10.20
C ILE A 65 -10.74 20.62 11.62
N SER A 66 -10.18 19.92 12.60
CA SER A 66 -10.48 20.14 14.01
C SER A 66 -9.71 21.34 14.57
N ASP A 67 -10.40 22.18 15.34
CA ASP A 67 -9.80 23.27 16.12
C ASP A 67 -9.23 22.80 17.48
N GLU A 68 -9.30 21.49 17.78
CA GLU A 68 -8.76 20.94 19.03
C GLU A 68 -7.22 21.04 19.05
N THR A 69 -6.69 21.63 20.12
CA THR A 69 -5.25 21.64 20.37
C THR A 69 -4.77 20.26 20.85
N ILE A 70 -3.51 19.91 20.54
CA ILE A 70 -2.90 18.63 20.98
C ILE A 70 -3.05 18.38 22.49
N PRO A 71 -2.84 19.36 23.39
CA PRO A 71 -3.08 19.17 24.82
C PRO A 71 -4.54 18.81 25.16
N GLY A 72 -5.51 19.41 24.45
CA GLY A 72 -6.94 19.11 24.60
C GLY A 72 -7.31 17.69 24.16
N ILE A 73 -6.75 17.25 23.03
CA ILE A 73 -6.94 15.88 22.51
C ILE A 73 -6.42 14.85 23.53
N LEU A 74 -5.23 15.09 24.11
CA LEU A 74 -4.64 14.21 25.12
C LEU A 74 -5.45 14.17 26.42
N ALA A 75 -5.97 15.32 26.87
CA ALA A 75 -6.83 15.38 28.06
C ALA A 75 -8.13 14.59 27.86
N ARG A 76 -8.78 14.75 26.70
CA ARG A 76 -9.99 14.00 26.32
C ARG A 76 -9.73 12.50 26.23
N ALA A 77 -8.63 12.10 25.60
CA ALA A 77 -8.25 10.69 25.47
C ALA A 77 -8.00 10.04 26.84
N LYS A 78 -7.28 10.73 27.75
CA LYS A 78 -7.05 10.25 29.13
C LYS A 78 -8.35 10.12 29.93
N ALA A 79 -9.26 11.08 29.81
CA ALA A 79 -10.57 11.02 30.47
C ALA A 79 -11.39 9.83 29.96
N ALA A 80 -11.43 9.60 28.65
CA ALA A 80 -12.12 8.46 28.05
C ALA A 80 -11.52 7.10 28.44
N ALA A 81 -10.19 7.00 28.55
CA ALA A 81 -9.51 5.79 29.01
C ALA A 81 -9.84 5.46 30.47
N LYS A 82 -9.90 6.48 31.34
CA LYS A 82 -10.26 6.33 32.75
C LYS A 82 -11.70 5.84 32.94
N ILE A 83 -12.63 6.36 32.14
CA ILE A 83 -14.03 5.90 32.15
C ILE A 83 -14.11 4.42 31.74
N ARG A 84 -13.30 4.00 30.76
CA ARG A 84 -13.31 2.62 30.26
C ARG A 84 -12.71 1.62 31.25
N SER A 85 -11.76 2.05 32.10
CA SER A 85 -11.21 1.22 33.18
C SER A 85 -12.12 1.11 34.40
N ASP A 86 -12.98 2.09 34.65
CA ASP A 86 -13.94 2.06 35.78
C ASP A 86 -15.20 1.20 35.48
N VAL A 87 -15.41 0.81 34.22
CA VAL A 87 -16.56 0.01 33.76
C VAL A 87 -16.22 -1.48 33.56
N ALA A 88 -14.95 -1.86 33.70
CA ALA A 88 -14.45 -3.24 33.60
C ALA A 88 -14.22 -3.86 34.98
#